data_AF-A0A382I803-F1
#
_entry.id   AF-A0A382I803-F1
#
_cell.length_a   1.000
_cell.length_b   1.000
_cell.length_c   1.000
_cell.angle_alpha   90.00
_cell.angle_beta   90.00
_cell.angle_gamma   90.00
#
_symmetry.space_group_name_H-M   'P 1'
#
loop_
_entity.id
_entity.type
_entity.pdbx_description
1 polymer ?
#
loop_
_entity_poly.entity_id
_entity_poly.type
_entity_poly.pdbx_seq_one_letter_code
_entity_poly.pdbx_strand_id
1 'polypeptide(L)'
;MSLRPIMLTRPPVEIMTNDGFWDELIEGGFKDVCVSWMTFLNEAESGEPLPSHEEARPRVLSFFDNKGGTYEYIPVINPDNKLYEGLALKPPHRSNEYNPLFTELYGAFERAKSKGINLYLFDDKSYFEEVGYPANTDGSRGFQCWNNPEVAEYLIARTRDYANQLPMFSGIVLDGPDYKWEIAPGERDDLFAEQCTCNYCANAAQAMGLDLMNMIEALGAFKLELQQLDDEKVEGFLLTTKGFLGAVDWWLSHPELLNLLRFKYSTIEDHLKRTYEGIKGYLPEYQVMTSSRTPSYIALTGHSLPRRDSYTDFQLPKLYLWSGNQPGFRYTVNNYVDTLSDW
;
A
#
# COMPACT_ATOMS: atom_id res chain seq x y z
N MET A 1 16.12 8.58 18.85
CA MET A 1 15.41 8.41 17.56
C MET A 1 14.42 9.56 17.46
N SER A 2 14.58 10.48 16.51
CA SER A 2 13.63 11.60 16.33
C SER A 2 12.53 11.15 15.39
N LEU A 3 11.26 11.32 15.78
CA LEU A 3 10.15 11.16 14.85
C LEU A 3 10.23 12.28 13.81
N ARG A 4 10.01 11.94 12.55
CA ARG A 4 10.00 12.86 11.40
C ARG A 4 8.63 12.76 10.73
N PRO A 5 7.71 13.71 10.96
CA PRO A 5 6.38 13.63 10.35
C PRO A 5 6.49 13.83 8.84
N ILE A 6 5.88 12.93 8.07
CA ILE A 6 5.75 13.04 6.62
C ILE A 6 4.27 13.30 6.31
N MET A 7 3.97 14.40 5.63
CA MET A 7 2.61 14.72 5.21
C MET A 7 2.26 13.93 3.95
N LEU A 8 1.27 13.04 4.04
CA LEU A 8 0.71 12.36 2.88
C LEU A 8 -0.36 13.25 2.21
N THR A 9 -0.14 13.49 0.93
CA THR A 9 -1.03 14.25 0.04
C THR A 9 -1.55 13.31 -1.04
N ARG A 10 -2.82 13.47 -1.42
CA ARG A 10 -3.50 12.69 -2.45
C ARG A 10 -4.07 13.65 -3.49
N PRO A 11 -4.52 13.17 -4.67
CA PRO A 11 -5.16 14.02 -5.65
C PRO A 11 -6.33 14.83 -5.06
N PRO A 12 -6.65 15.99 -5.66
CA PRO A 12 -6.07 16.56 -6.88
C PRO A 12 -4.66 17.10 -6.67
N VAL A 13 -3.70 16.72 -7.51
CA VAL A 13 -2.34 17.28 -7.49
C VAL A 13 -2.31 18.73 -8.00
N GLU A 14 -3.37 19.14 -8.69
CA GLU A 14 -3.59 20.48 -9.21
C GLU A 14 -3.62 21.54 -8.11
N ILE A 15 -4.08 21.19 -6.90
CA ILE A 15 -4.06 22.13 -5.77
C ILE A 15 -2.64 22.54 -5.40
N MET A 16 -1.65 21.73 -5.77
CA MET A 16 -0.23 21.94 -5.47
C MET A 16 0.42 22.93 -6.43
N THR A 17 -0.25 23.33 -7.53
CA THR A 17 0.29 24.40 -8.39
C THR A 17 0.24 25.77 -7.70
N ASN A 18 -0.65 25.91 -6.71
CA ASN A 18 -0.81 27.10 -5.90
C ASN A 18 0.24 27.16 -4.78
N ASP A 19 1.04 28.23 -4.75
CA ASP A 19 2.11 28.40 -3.75
C ASP A 19 1.60 28.44 -2.30
N GLY A 20 0.35 28.90 -2.09
CA GLY A 20 -0.28 28.92 -0.77
C GLY A 20 -0.49 27.52 -0.18
N PHE A 21 -0.58 26.47 -1.00
CA PHE A 21 -0.58 25.09 -0.51
C PHE A 21 0.74 24.75 0.20
N TRP A 22 1.86 25.11 -0.41
CA TRP A 22 3.19 24.83 0.16
C TRP A 22 3.47 25.71 1.38
N ASP A 23 3.02 26.96 1.36
CA ASP A 23 3.16 27.88 2.49
C ASP A 23 2.41 27.35 3.73
N GLU A 24 1.18 26.85 3.57
CA GLU A 24 0.43 26.22 4.67
C GLU A 24 1.14 25.01 5.27
N LEU A 25 1.77 24.18 4.43
CA LEU A 25 2.52 23.02 4.93
C LEU A 25 3.73 23.45 5.75
N ILE A 26 4.44 24.48 5.31
CA ILE A 26 5.60 25.04 6.02
C ILE A 26 5.17 25.69 7.33
N GLU A 27 4.10 26.48 7.33
CA GLU A 27 3.50 27.08 8.53
C GLU A 27 3.04 26.00 9.52
N GLY A 28 2.50 24.90 9.02
CA GLY A 28 2.15 23.69 9.79
C GLY A 28 3.35 22.89 10.29
N GLY A 29 4.58 23.27 9.93
CA GLY A 29 5.82 22.63 10.37
C GLY A 29 6.22 21.38 9.57
N PHE A 30 5.58 21.11 8.42
CA PHE A 30 5.92 19.98 7.56
C PHE A 30 7.10 20.33 6.66
N LYS A 31 8.14 19.49 6.71
CA LYS A 31 9.32 19.57 5.82
C LYS A 31 9.42 18.41 4.85
N ASP A 32 8.53 17.45 4.98
CA ASP A 32 8.54 16.19 4.25
C ASP A 32 7.13 15.92 3.76
N VAL A 33 6.98 15.84 2.44
CA VAL A 33 5.69 15.66 1.78
C VAL A 33 5.79 14.46 0.86
N CYS A 34 4.85 13.56 1.03
CA CYS A 34 4.68 12.39 0.20
C CYS A 34 3.46 12.59 -0.69
N VAL A 35 3.63 12.46 -2.00
CA VAL A 35 2.59 12.70 -3.00
C VAL A 35 2.11 11.36 -3.56
N SER A 36 0.84 11.07 -3.29
CA SER A 36 0.18 9.83 -3.69
C SER A 36 -0.47 9.94 -5.05
N TRP A 37 -0.47 8.80 -5.75
CA TRP A 37 -1.08 8.54 -7.05
C TRP A 37 -0.42 9.29 -8.21
N MET A 38 0.07 10.53 -7.99
CA MET A 38 0.77 11.34 -8.99
C MET A 38 -0.03 11.39 -10.29
N THR A 39 -1.30 11.79 -10.17
CA THR A 39 -2.26 11.89 -11.27
C THR A 39 -3.03 13.19 -11.25
N PHE A 40 -3.26 13.75 -12.44
CA PHE A 40 -4.27 14.78 -12.67
C PHE A 40 -5.67 14.17 -12.65
N LEU A 41 -6.68 15.01 -12.43
CA LEU A 41 -8.10 14.69 -12.52
C LEU A 41 -8.68 15.36 -13.77
N ASN A 42 -9.24 14.55 -14.66
CA ASN A 42 -9.97 14.99 -15.83
C ASN A 42 -11.45 14.66 -15.68
N GLU A 43 -12.33 15.63 -15.87
CA GLU A 43 -13.77 15.39 -15.83
C GLU A 43 -14.17 14.56 -17.07
N ALA A 44 -14.92 13.48 -16.85
CA ALA A 44 -15.30 12.53 -17.90
C ALA A 44 -16.74 12.05 -17.72
N GLU A 45 -17.39 11.62 -18.79
CA GLU A 45 -18.76 11.05 -18.75
C GLU A 45 -18.83 9.71 -17.98
N SER A 46 -17.70 9.01 -17.90
CA SER A 46 -17.53 7.76 -17.15
C SER A 46 -16.21 7.82 -16.38
N GLY A 47 -16.22 7.46 -15.10
CA GLY A 47 -15.05 7.53 -14.24
C GLY A 47 -15.42 7.36 -12.77
N GLU A 48 -14.49 7.72 -11.90
CA GLU A 48 -14.67 7.60 -10.45
C GLU A 48 -15.46 8.82 -9.93
N PRO A 49 -16.55 8.62 -9.18
CA PRO A 49 -17.33 9.72 -8.63
C PRO A 49 -16.52 10.43 -7.54
N LEU A 50 -16.25 11.72 -7.73
CA LEU A 50 -15.51 12.56 -6.77
C LEU A 50 -16.27 13.86 -6.44
N PRO A 51 -16.05 14.44 -5.24
CA PRO A 51 -15.22 13.92 -4.15
C PRO A 51 -15.85 12.70 -3.44
N SER A 52 -15.03 11.74 -3.04
CA SER A 52 -15.43 10.64 -2.15
C SER A 52 -15.19 11.00 -0.68
N HIS A 53 -15.45 10.07 0.25
CA HIS A 53 -15.09 10.26 1.66
C HIS A 53 -13.58 10.41 1.88
N GLU A 54 -12.74 9.95 0.94
CA GLU A 54 -11.28 10.08 1.02
C GLU A 54 -10.79 11.52 0.75
N GLU A 55 -11.58 12.32 0.03
CA GLU A 55 -11.28 13.71 -0.36
C GLU A 55 -11.86 14.77 0.60
N ALA A 56 -12.35 14.36 1.78
CA ALA A 56 -13.11 15.21 2.72
C ALA A 56 -12.32 16.35 3.42
N ARG A 57 -11.17 16.78 2.88
CA ARG A 57 -10.34 17.87 3.42
C ARG A 57 -10.78 19.21 2.81
N PRO A 58 -10.90 20.31 3.59
CA PRO A 58 -11.45 21.58 3.09
C PRO A 58 -10.80 22.11 1.79
N ARG A 59 -9.46 22.09 1.71
CA ARG A 59 -8.73 22.53 0.50
C ARG A 59 -9.00 21.62 -0.70
N VAL A 60 -9.13 20.32 -0.47
CA VAL A 60 -9.49 19.35 -1.53
C VAL A 60 -10.93 19.59 -1.98
N LEU A 61 -11.87 19.74 -1.04
CA LEU A 61 -13.26 20.07 -1.35
C LEU A 61 -13.38 21.37 -2.14
N SER A 62 -12.58 22.39 -1.82
CA SER A 62 -12.57 23.66 -2.56
C SER A 62 -12.13 23.52 -4.03
N PHE A 63 -11.32 22.52 -4.36
CA PHE A 63 -11.00 22.22 -5.77
C PHE A 63 -12.24 21.75 -6.54
N PHE A 64 -13.15 21.06 -5.85
CA PHE A 64 -14.42 20.57 -6.38
C PHE A 64 -15.56 21.59 -6.19
N ASP A 65 -15.32 22.80 -5.67
CA ASP A 65 -16.39 23.80 -5.57
C ASP A 65 -16.92 24.12 -6.97
N ASN A 66 -18.22 23.87 -7.16
CA ASN A 66 -18.91 23.99 -8.46
C ASN A 66 -18.44 22.98 -9.52
N LYS A 67 -17.72 21.93 -9.14
CA LYS A 67 -17.39 20.79 -9.98
C LYS A 67 -17.99 19.53 -9.36
N GLY A 68 -18.64 18.71 -10.15
CA GLY A 68 -19.20 17.46 -9.68
C GLY A 68 -19.43 16.53 -10.85
N GLY A 69 -19.29 15.23 -10.61
CA GLY A 69 -19.41 14.23 -11.67
C GLY A 69 -18.41 13.12 -11.48
N THR A 70 -18.04 12.51 -12.60
CA THR A 70 -17.06 11.43 -12.65
C THR A 70 -15.74 11.94 -13.21
N TYR A 71 -14.64 11.44 -12.64
CA TYR A 71 -13.31 11.82 -13.05
C TYR A 71 -12.54 10.61 -13.54
N GLU A 72 -11.91 10.78 -14.70
CA GLU A 72 -10.80 9.96 -15.09
C GLU A 72 -9.55 10.53 -14.43
N TYR A 73 -8.69 9.64 -13.97
CA TYR A 73 -7.41 10.07 -13.49
C TYR A 73 -6.36 9.89 -14.59
N ILE A 74 -5.49 10.88 -14.74
CA ILE A 74 -4.48 10.92 -15.79
C ILE A 74 -3.09 10.91 -15.14
N PRO A 75 -2.15 10.02 -15.51
CA PRO A 75 -0.80 10.04 -14.93
C PRO A 75 -0.15 11.43 -15.09
N VAL A 76 0.64 11.87 -14.11
CA VAL A 76 1.36 13.16 -14.17
C VAL A 76 2.52 13.11 -15.16
N ILE A 77 3.30 12.03 -15.13
CA ILE A 77 4.42 11.83 -16.04
C ILE A 77 3.93 11.29 -17.39
N ASN A 78 4.68 11.53 -18.46
CA ASN A 78 4.48 10.83 -19.73
C ASN A 78 5.49 9.68 -19.83
N PRO A 79 5.10 8.41 -19.62
CA PRO A 79 6.08 7.37 -19.39
C PRO A 79 7.06 7.13 -20.55
N ASP A 80 8.34 6.92 -20.25
CA ASP A 80 9.32 6.45 -21.24
C ASP A 80 9.20 4.94 -21.39
N ASN A 81 8.44 4.52 -22.41
CA ASN A 81 8.20 3.10 -22.71
C ASN A 81 9.47 2.25 -22.83
N LYS A 82 10.65 2.84 -23.10
CA LYS A 82 11.93 2.12 -23.13
C LYS A 82 12.31 1.55 -21.77
N LEU A 83 11.93 2.22 -20.68
CA LEU A 83 12.19 1.75 -19.31
C LEU A 83 11.39 0.49 -18.96
N TYR A 84 10.34 0.20 -19.73
CA TYR A 84 9.40 -0.90 -19.53
C TYR A 84 9.51 -1.97 -20.63
N GLU A 85 10.54 -1.89 -21.49
CA GLU A 85 10.80 -2.91 -22.52
C GLU A 85 11.06 -4.27 -21.86
N GLY A 86 10.39 -5.31 -22.35
CA GLY A 86 10.49 -6.67 -21.82
C GLY A 86 9.53 -7.03 -20.68
N LEU A 87 8.89 -6.04 -20.04
CA LEU A 87 7.86 -6.29 -19.02
C LEU A 87 6.50 -6.59 -19.68
N ALA A 88 5.69 -7.44 -19.08
CA ALA A 88 4.28 -7.61 -19.48
C ALA A 88 3.41 -6.46 -18.95
N LEU A 89 3.72 -5.96 -17.75
CA LEU A 89 3.05 -4.80 -17.15
C LEU A 89 3.42 -3.51 -17.91
N LYS A 90 2.42 -2.72 -18.28
CA LYS A 90 2.58 -1.51 -19.13
C LYS A 90 2.16 -0.24 -18.39
N PRO A 91 2.94 0.85 -18.52
CA PRO A 91 2.61 2.10 -17.87
C PRO A 91 1.42 2.79 -18.56
N PRO A 92 0.60 3.55 -17.81
CA PRO A 92 -0.52 4.29 -18.39
C PRO A 92 -0.02 5.42 -19.29
N HIS A 93 -0.75 5.74 -20.34
CA HIS A 93 -0.39 6.81 -21.27
C HIS A 93 -0.87 8.18 -20.76
N ARG A 94 -0.06 9.23 -20.97
CA ARG A 94 -0.46 10.62 -20.77
C ARG A 94 -0.51 11.38 -22.09
N SER A 95 -1.67 11.96 -22.41
CA SER A 95 -1.83 12.84 -23.58
C SER A 95 -1.00 14.13 -23.47
N ASN A 96 -0.53 14.65 -24.60
CA ASN A 96 0.26 15.88 -24.68
C ASN A 96 -0.51 17.15 -24.26
N GLU A 97 -1.84 17.10 -24.21
CA GLU A 97 -2.66 18.23 -23.76
C GLU A 97 -2.40 18.60 -22.28
N TYR A 98 -1.90 17.66 -21.48
CA TYR A 98 -1.53 17.87 -20.08
C TYR A 98 -0.11 18.45 -19.91
N ASN A 99 0.64 18.70 -21.00
CA ASN A 99 1.99 19.27 -20.92
C ASN A 99 2.05 20.65 -20.23
N PRO A 100 1.11 21.59 -20.47
CA PRO A 100 1.09 22.86 -19.75
C PRO A 100 0.88 22.68 -18.25
N LEU A 101 -0.07 21.83 -17.85
CA LEU A 101 -0.36 21.55 -16.44
C LEU A 101 0.80 20.84 -15.74
N PHE A 102 1.46 19.89 -16.42
CA PHE A 102 2.70 19.29 -15.93
C PHE A 102 3.80 20.31 -15.72
N THR A 103 3.97 21.27 -16.64
CA THR A 103 5.00 22.33 -16.51
C THR A 103 4.72 23.22 -15.29
N GLU A 104 3.45 23.55 -15.05
CA GLU A 104 3.04 24.34 -13.89
C GLU A 104 3.31 23.59 -12.57
N LEU A 105 2.89 22.32 -12.52
CA LEU A 105 3.11 21.44 -11.36
C LEU A 105 4.59 21.21 -11.09
N TYR A 106 5.39 20.95 -12.13
CA TYR A 106 6.85 20.81 -12.05
C TYR A 106 7.46 22.05 -11.39
N GLY A 107 7.10 23.25 -11.87
CA GLY A 107 7.59 24.50 -11.29
C GLY A 107 7.16 24.67 -9.83
N ALA A 108 5.97 24.21 -9.45
CA ALA A 108 5.53 24.24 -8.06
C ALA A 108 6.34 23.30 -7.17
N PHE A 109 6.70 22.10 -7.65
CA PHE A 109 7.59 21.20 -6.93
C PHE A 109 9.01 21.78 -6.76
N GLU A 110 9.55 22.47 -7.77
CA GLU A 110 10.84 23.17 -7.64
C GLU A 110 10.78 24.28 -6.58
N ARG A 111 9.68 25.05 -6.56
CA ARG A 111 9.46 26.08 -5.54
C ARG A 111 9.28 25.48 -4.14
N ALA A 112 8.57 24.36 -4.02
CA ALA A 112 8.47 23.64 -2.75
C ALA A 112 9.86 23.21 -2.25
N LYS A 113 10.69 22.67 -3.15
CA LYS A 113 12.06 22.25 -2.81
C LYS A 113 12.94 23.43 -2.40
N SER A 114 12.84 24.57 -3.08
CA SER A 114 13.59 25.78 -2.71
C SER A 114 13.17 26.37 -1.36
N LYS A 115 11.92 26.15 -0.95
CA LYS A 115 11.42 26.46 0.40
C LYS A 115 11.82 25.42 1.47
N GLY A 116 12.57 24.37 1.10
CA GLY A 116 13.10 23.36 2.01
C GLY A 116 12.20 22.15 2.25
N ILE A 117 11.17 21.95 1.41
CA ILE A 117 10.34 20.74 1.45
C ILE A 117 11.06 19.60 0.73
N ASN A 118 11.14 18.43 1.36
CA ASN A 118 11.53 17.18 0.69
C ASN A 118 10.28 16.51 0.12
N LEU A 119 10.40 16.09 -1.12
CA LEU A 119 9.32 15.47 -1.87
C LEU A 119 9.59 13.98 -2.05
N TYR A 120 8.57 13.19 -1.78
CA TYR A 120 8.58 11.73 -1.85
C TYR A 120 7.41 11.24 -2.68
N LEU A 121 7.62 10.24 -3.51
CA LEU A 121 6.55 9.54 -4.22
C LEU A 121 5.86 8.58 -3.25
N PHE A 122 4.58 8.28 -3.46
CA PHE A 122 3.89 7.21 -2.75
C PHE A 122 3.33 6.23 -3.79
N ASP A 123 3.96 5.06 -3.90
CA ASP A 123 3.69 4.11 -4.98
C ASP A 123 4.26 2.72 -4.65
N ASP A 124 3.48 1.66 -4.87
CA ASP A 124 3.92 0.25 -4.69
C ASP A 124 2.97 -0.83 -5.23
N LYS A 125 1.67 -0.57 -5.38
CA LYS A 125 0.70 -1.66 -5.66
C LYS A 125 0.42 -1.93 -7.13
N SER A 126 1.29 -1.49 -8.04
CA SER A 126 1.06 -1.54 -9.50
C SER A 126 -0.32 -0.98 -9.93
N TYR A 127 -1.00 -0.19 -9.09
CA TYR A 127 -2.35 0.33 -9.36
C TYR A 127 -2.42 1.20 -10.61
N PHE A 128 -1.28 1.71 -11.05
CA PHE A 128 -1.17 2.56 -12.23
C PHE A 128 -0.38 1.80 -13.29
N GLU A 129 -0.93 0.65 -13.69
CA GLU A 129 -0.68 0.05 -14.99
C GLU A 129 -1.91 0.26 -15.86
N GLU A 130 -1.79 0.07 -17.18
CA GLU A 130 -2.89 0.28 -18.14
C GLU A 130 -4.18 -0.49 -17.78
N VAL A 131 -4.07 -1.66 -17.13
CA VAL A 131 -5.21 -2.49 -16.70
C VAL A 131 -5.66 -2.18 -15.26
N GLY A 132 -4.83 -1.49 -14.47
CA GLY A 132 -5.11 -1.13 -13.09
C GLY A 132 -5.77 0.24 -12.91
N TYR A 133 -5.87 1.04 -13.98
CA TYR A 133 -6.24 2.44 -13.90
C TYR A 133 -7.24 2.92 -14.97
N PRO A 134 -8.43 3.40 -14.58
CA PRO A 134 -9.08 3.27 -13.25
C PRO A 134 -9.43 1.81 -12.92
N ALA A 135 -10.01 1.55 -11.74
CA ALA A 135 -10.39 0.20 -11.31
C ALA A 135 -11.20 -0.55 -12.39
N ASN A 136 -11.10 -1.89 -12.42
CA ASN A 136 -11.92 -2.71 -13.31
C ASN A 136 -13.41 -2.41 -13.09
N THR A 137 -14.24 -2.73 -14.08
CA THR A 137 -15.70 -2.50 -14.02
C THR A 137 -16.41 -3.22 -12.88
N ASP A 138 -15.80 -4.26 -12.30
CA ASP A 138 -16.27 -4.97 -11.10
C ASP A 138 -15.78 -4.34 -9.78
N GLY A 139 -15.09 -3.19 -9.85
CA GLY A 139 -14.48 -2.50 -8.71
C GLY A 139 -13.18 -3.13 -8.24
N SER A 140 -12.71 -4.22 -8.86
CA SER A 140 -11.41 -4.79 -8.54
C SER A 140 -10.30 -3.87 -9.05
N ARG A 141 -9.39 -3.48 -8.16
CA ARG A 141 -8.12 -2.86 -8.58
C ARG A 141 -7.16 -4.01 -8.76
N GLY A 142 -6.70 -4.24 -9.99
CA GLY A 142 -5.90 -5.39 -10.40
C GLY A 142 -4.64 -5.55 -9.55
N PHE A 143 -4.79 -6.17 -8.40
CA PHE A 143 -3.69 -6.41 -7.48
C PHE A 143 -2.90 -7.62 -8.01
N GLN A 144 -1.69 -7.36 -8.48
CA GLN A 144 -0.79 -8.39 -8.99
C GLN A 144 -0.09 -9.12 -7.83
N CYS A 145 0.11 -10.42 -7.98
CA CYS A 145 0.73 -11.24 -6.95
C CYS A 145 2.15 -10.73 -6.59
N TRP A 146 2.45 -10.56 -5.29
CA TRP A 146 3.78 -10.16 -4.81
C TRP A 146 4.92 -11.13 -5.20
N ASN A 147 4.60 -12.40 -5.43
CA ASN A 147 5.56 -13.40 -5.92
C ASN A 147 5.81 -13.32 -7.44
N ASN A 148 5.07 -12.48 -8.18
CA ASN A 148 5.38 -12.18 -9.57
C ASN A 148 6.56 -11.20 -9.63
N PRO A 149 7.74 -11.62 -10.13
CA PRO A 149 8.93 -10.75 -10.18
C PRO A 149 8.70 -9.47 -10.98
N GLU A 150 7.82 -9.50 -11.99
CA GLU A 150 7.55 -8.33 -12.83
C GLU A 150 6.93 -7.17 -12.04
N VAL A 151 6.25 -7.43 -10.90
CA VAL A 151 5.68 -6.37 -10.06
C VAL A 151 6.80 -5.50 -9.47
N ALA A 152 7.89 -6.13 -9.00
CA ALA A 152 9.06 -5.41 -8.51
C ALA A 152 9.79 -4.70 -9.65
N GLU A 153 9.99 -5.38 -10.79
CA GLU A 153 10.66 -4.80 -11.97
C GLU A 153 9.92 -3.59 -12.54
N TYR A 154 8.59 -3.66 -12.61
CA TYR A 154 7.73 -2.56 -13.02
C TYR A 154 7.84 -1.36 -12.06
N LEU A 155 7.81 -1.61 -10.75
CA LEU A 155 7.97 -0.56 -9.75
C LEU A 155 9.36 0.10 -9.82
N ILE A 156 10.41 -0.67 -10.08
CA ILE A 156 11.76 -0.14 -10.32
C ILE A 156 11.78 0.74 -11.57
N ALA A 157 11.22 0.25 -12.70
CA ALA A 157 11.13 1.02 -13.95
C ALA A 157 10.36 2.34 -13.76
N ARG A 158 9.23 2.29 -13.08
CA ARG A 158 8.40 3.46 -12.79
C ARG A 158 9.06 4.46 -11.84
N THR A 159 9.76 3.98 -10.82
CA THR A 159 10.55 4.84 -9.94
C THR A 159 11.65 5.57 -10.73
N ARG A 160 12.33 4.87 -11.64
CA ARG A 160 13.33 5.48 -12.53
C ARG A 160 12.69 6.53 -13.44
N ASP A 161 11.51 6.24 -13.99
CA ASP A 161 10.81 7.16 -14.88
C ASP A 161 10.42 8.46 -14.16
N TYR A 162 9.81 8.33 -12.97
CA TYR A 162 9.56 9.48 -12.11
C TYR A 162 10.84 10.23 -11.74
N ALA A 163 11.92 9.55 -11.38
CA ALA A 163 13.18 10.22 -11.04
C ALA A 163 13.78 10.97 -12.23
N ASN A 164 13.61 10.47 -13.46
CA ASN A 164 14.06 11.13 -14.68
C ASN A 164 13.24 12.40 -15.00
N GLN A 165 11.92 12.36 -14.79
CA GLN A 165 11.01 13.47 -15.13
C GLN A 165 10.79 14.46 -13.98
N LEU A 166 10.97 14.02 -12.74
CA LEU A 166 10.76 14.78 -11.50
C LEU A 166 11.98 14.61 -10.55
N PRO A 167 13.17 15.06 -10.96
CA PRO A 167 14.42 14.84 -10.20
C PRO A 167 14.45 15.55 -8.83
N MET A 168 13.49 16.43 -8.54
CA MET A 168 13.35 17.06 -7.22
C MET A 168 12.78 16.13 -6.14
N PHE A 169 12.16 15.01 -6.54
CA PHE A 169 11.74 13.97 -5.62
C PHE A 169 12.96 13.13 -5.21
N SER A 170 13.13 12.93 -3.91
CA SER A 170 14.33 12.29 -3.34
C SER A 170 14.08 10.91 -2.76
N GLY A 171 12.88 10.37 -2.94
CA GLY A 171 12.54 9.06 -2.41
C GLY A 171 11.13 8.61 -2.77
N ILE A 172 10.84 7.38 -2.40
CA ILE A 172 9.56 6.70 -2.59
C ILE A 172 9.13 6.05 -1.29
N VAL A 173 7.85 6.16 -0.97
CA VAL A 173 7.16 5.44 0.08
C VAL A 173 6.37 4.32 -0.59
N LEU A 174 6.73 3.10 -0.23
CA LEU A 174 5.99 1.91 -0.60
C LEU A 174 4.80 1.79 0.37
N ASP A 175 3.56 1.96 -0.14
CA ASP A 175 2.29 1.84 0.61
C ASP A 175 1.94 0.43 1.11
N GLY A 176 2.92 -0.29 1.62
CA GLY A 176 2.77 -1.63 2.13
C GLY A 176 2.35 -2.61 1.04
N PRO A 177 3.29 -3.41 0.50
CA PRO A 177 2.92 -4.71 0.01
C PRO A 177 2.46 -5.52 1.23
N ASP A 178 1.15 -5.62 1.40
CA ASP A 178 0.50 -6.18 2.59
C ASP A 178 -0.37 -7.35 2.14
N TYR A 179 -0.29 -8.48 2.84
CA TYR A 179 -1.36 -9.47 2.84
C TYR A 179 -2.55 -8.93 3.64
N LYS A 180 -3.75 -9.40 3.29
CA LYS A 180 -5.00 -9.06 3.98
C LYS A 180 -4.99 -9.50 5.46
N TRP A 181 -5.69 -8.76 6.31
CA TRP A 181 -5.61 -8.89 7.77
C TRP A 181 -6.94 -8.70 8.51
N GLU A 182 -8.07 -8.42 7.88
CA GLU A 182 -9.38 -8.34 8.52
C GLU A 182 -10.05 -9.73 8.52
N ILE A 183 -11.01 -9.98 9.42
CA ILE A 183 -11.74 -11.26 9.50
C ILE A 183 -13.21 -11.16 9.09
N ALA A 184 -13.75 -9.95 9.01
CA ALA A 184 -15.14 -9.72 8.67
C ALA A 184 -15.40 -10.07 7.19
N PRO A 185 -16.39 -10.93 6.89
CA PRO A 185 -16.70 -11.31 5.53
C PRO A 185 -17.08 -10.11 4.65
N GLY A 186 -16.46 -10.00 3.48
CA GLY A 186 -16.77 -8.96 2.50
C GLY A 186 -16.05 -7.62 2.73
N GLU A 187 -15.26 -7.50 3.79
CA GLU A 187 -14.34 -6.37 3.95
C GLU A 187 -13.25 -6.38 2.87
N ARG A 188 -12.78 -5.19 2.49
CA ARG A 188 -11.71 -5.04 1.48
C ARG A 188 -10.48 -5.91 1.83
N ASP A 189 -10.11 -5.86 3.10
CA ASP A 189 -8.92 -6.50 3.65
C ASP A 189 -9.24 -7.86 4.33
N ASP A 190 -10.36 -8.53 3.97
CA ASP A 190 -10.74 -9.88 4.46
C ASP A 190 -9.66 -10.94 4.12
N LEU A 191 -8.97 -11.43 5.15
CA LEU A 191 -7.87 -12.37 5.04
C LEU A 191 -8.30 -13.75 4.54
N PHE A 192 -9.56 -14.14 4.71
CA PHE A 192 -10.08 -15.43 4.25
C PHE A 192 -10.46 -15.41 2.76
N ALA A 193 -10.57 -14.22 2.16
CA ALA A 193 -10.82 -14.05 0.74
C ALA A 193 -9.53 -14.11 -0.10
N GLU A 194 -8.35 -14.01 0.53
CA GLU A 194 -7.05 -14.04 -0.13
C GLU A 194 -6.50 -15.47 -0.22
N GLN A 195 -6.77 -16.17 -1.33
CA GLN A 195 -6.41 -17.57 -1.49
C GLN A 195 -5.00 -17.82 -2.05
N CYS A 196 -4.36 -16.83 -2.68
CA CYS A 196 -2.98 -16.92 -3.18
C CYS A 196 -2.66 -18.20 -4.00
N THR A 197 -3.53 -18.62 -4.91
CA THR A 197 -3.43 -19.90 -5.65
C THR A 197 -2.74 -19.82 -7.02
N CYS A 198 -2.16 -18.68 -7.39
CA CYS A 198 -1.53 -18.53 -8.70
C CYS A 198 -0.19 -19.31 -8.79
N ASN A 199 0.28 -19.55 -10.02
CA ASN A 199 1.55 -20.25 -10.27
C ASN A 199 2.75 -19.59 -9.57
N TYR A 200 2.77 -18.26 -9.43
CA TYR A 200 3.84 -17.55 -8.72
C TYR A 200 3.88 -17.92 -7.24
N CYS A 201 2.72 -17.97 -6.57
CA CYS A 201 2.63 -18.42 -5.18
C CYS A 201 3.01 -19.90 -5.03
N ALA A 202 2.55 -20.76 -5.95
CA ALA A 202 2.88 -22.18 -5.93
C ALA A 202 4.39 -22.42 -6.04
N ASN A 203 5.06 -21.73 -6.98
CA ASN A 203 6.50 -21.80 -7.16
C ASN A 203 7.25 -21.25 -5.94
N ALA A 204 6.80 -20.13 -5.37
CA ALA A 204 7.41 -19.55 -4.17
C ALA A 204 7.30 -20.49 -2.96
N ALA A 205 6.12 -21.10 -2.73
CA ALA A 205 5.93 -22.07 -1.65
C ALA A 205 6.82 -23.30 -1.85
N GLN A 206 6.88 -23.83 -3.08
CA GLN A 206 7.75 -24.97 -3.41
C GLN A 206 9.23 -24.66 -3.14
N ALA A 207 9.70 -23.47 -3.52
CA ALA A 207 11.08 -23.05 -3.28
C ALA A 207 11.41 -22.93 -1.77
N MET A 208 10.41 -22.65 -0.94
CA MET A 208 10.53 -22.64 0.52
C MET A 208 10.37 -24.02 1.17
N GLY A 209 10.07 -25.06 0.39
CA GLY A 209 9.75 -26.39 0.91
C GLY A 209 8.39 -26.45 1.64
N LEU A 210 7.47 -25.55 1.30
CA LEU A 210 6.13 -25.44 1.89
C LEU A 210 5.07 -26.02 0.94
N ASP A 211 3.98 -26.53 1.51
CA ASP A 211 2.81 -26.97 0.76
C ASP A 211 1.74 -25.86 0.78
N LEU A 212 1.59 -25.16 -0.36
CA LEU A 212 0.65 -24.05 -0.49
C LEU A 212 -0.79 -24.47 -0.21
N MET A 213 -1.22 -25.64 -0.68
CA MET A 213 -2.61 -26.06 -0.55
C MET A 213 -2.93 -26.43 0.90
N ASN A 214 -2.01 -27.13 1.59
CA ASN A 214 -2.20 -27.42 3.02
C ASN A 214 -2.27 -26.13 3.86
N MET A 215 -1.48 -25.10 3.53
CA MET A 215 -1.56 -23.80 4.22
C MET A 215 -2.91 -23.11 4.00
N ILE A 216 -3.47 -23.16 2.78
CA ILE A 216 -4.78 -22.59 2.45
C ILE A 216 -5.91 -23.38 3.16
N GLU A 217 -5.84 -24.71 3.14
CA GLU A 217 -6.81 -25.56 3.84
C GLU A 217 -6.78 -25.32 5.34
N ALA A 218 -5.59 -25.18 5.94
CA ALA A 218 -5.44 -24.84 7.35
C ALA A 218 -6.04 -23.47 7.69
N LEU A 219 -5.90 -22.46 6.82
CA LEU A 219 -6.55 -21.16 7.00
C LEU A 219 -8.07 -21.28 6.96
N GLY A 220 -8.60 -22.11 6.05
CA GLY A 220 -10.03 -22.42 5.98
C GLY A 220 -10.54 -23.14 7.23
N ALA A 221 -9.79 -24.12 7.75
CA ALA A 221 -10.12 -24.81 8.99
C ALA A 221 -10.09 -23.86 10.20
N PHE A 222 -9.10 -22.96 10.25
CA PHE A 222 -9.01 -21.93 11.28
C PHE A 222 -10.19 -20.96 11.25
N LYS A 223 -10.68 -20.58 10.06
CA LYS A 223 -11.92 -19.81 9.93
C LYS A 223 -13.09 -20.52 10.60
N LEU A 224 -13.25 -21.82 10.34
CA LEU A 224 -14.32 -22.62 10.92
C LEU A 224 -14.17 -22.76 12.44
N GLU A 225 -12.94 -22.84 12.96
CA GLU A 225 -12.67 -22.85 14.39
C GLU A 225 -13.10 -21.54 15.06
N LEU A 226 -12.74 -20.39 14.46
CA LEU A 226 -13.18 -19.08 14.94
C LEU A 226 -14.71 -18.94 14.90
N GLN A 227 -15.36 -19.53 13.90
CA GLN A 227 -16.83 -19.53 13.76
C GLN A 227 -17.55 -20.44 14.76
N GLN A 228 -16.81 -21.23 15.53
CA GLN A 228 -17.35 -22.18 16.49
C GLN A 228 -16.89 -21.86 17.91
N LEU A 229 -16.40 -20.63 18.15
CA LEU A 229 -16.03 -20.21 19.50
C LEU A 229 -17.26 -20.23 20.40
N ASP A 230 -17.07 -20.74 21.61
CA ASP A 230 -18.03 -20.72 22.69
C ASP A 230 -17.28 -20.32 23.98
N ASP A 231 -18.03 -20.06 25.05
CA ASP A 231 -17.45 -19.62 26.33
C ASP A 231 -16.39 -20.60 26.83
N GLU A 232 -16.61 -21.91 26.69
CA GLU A 232 -15.67 -22.96 27.15
C GLU A 232 -14.35 -22.91 26.38
N LYS A 233 -14.40 -22.81 25.05
CA LYS A 233 -13.21 -22.70 24.19
C LYS A 233 -12.45 -21.41 24.46
N VAL A 234 -13.15 -20.29 24.62
CA VAL A 234 -12.52 -18.99 24.91
C VAL A 234 -11.86 -19.02 26.29
N GLU A 235 -12.53 -19.51 27.32
CA GLU A 235 -11.96 -19.66 28.66
C GLU A 235 -10.74 -20.60 28.64
N GLY A 236 -10.85 -21.74 27.96
CA GLY A 236 -9.76 -22.71 27.78
C GLY A 236 -8.55 -22.10 27.07
N PHE A 237 -8.77 -21.34 26.00
CA PHE A 237 -7.72 -20.60 25.30
C PHE A 237 -7.04 -19.59 26.25
N LEU A 238 -7.82 -18.78 26.96
CA LEU A 238 -7.30 -17.78 27.91
C LEU A 238 -6.55 -18.39 29.09
N LEU A 239 -6.83 -19.64 29.46
CA LEU A 239 -6.08 -20.35 30.51
C LEU A 239 -4.75 -20.91 30.00
N THR A 240 -4.70 -21.34 28.74
CA THR A 240 -3.53 -22.04 28.16
C THR A 240 -2.57 -21.10 27.42
N THR A 241 -3.04 -19.97 26.89
CA THR A 241 -2.23 -19.08 26.05
C THR A 241 -1.66 -17.82 26.72
N LYS A 242 -1.61 -17.80 28.05
CA LYS A 242 -1.06 -16.66 28.81
C LYS A 242 0.47 -16.64 28.85
N GLY A 243 1.03 -15.43 28.77
CA GLY A 243 2.46 -15.18 28.94
C GLY A 243 3.28 -15.42 27.66
N PHE A 244 4.60 -15.21 27.76
CA PHE A 244 5.49 -15.20 26.59
C PHE A 244 5.49 -16.50 25.77
N LEU A 245 5.29 -17.64 26.42
CA LEU A 245 5.27 -18.97 25.79
C LEU A 245 3.87 -19.60 25.75
N GLY A 246 2.82 -18.88 26.17
CA GLY A 246 1.49 -19.48 26.33
C GLY A 246 0.93 -20.03 25.01
N ALA A 247 1.19 -19.36 23.89
CA ALA A 247 0.70 -19.81 22.60
C ALA A 247 1.56 -20.91 21.94
N VAL A 248 2.63 -21.41 22.58
CA VAL A 248 3.55 -22.37 21.94
C VAL A 248 2.84 -23.66 21.57
N ASP A 249 2.09 -24.26 22.50
CA ASP A 249 1.36 -25.51 22.23
C ASP A 249 0.33 -25.32 21.09
N TRP A 250 -0.32 -24.16 21.05
CA TRP A 250 -1.26 -23.81 19.99
C TRP A 250 -0.55 -23.69 18.62
N TRP A 251 0.62 -23.07 18.54
CA TRP A 251 1.38 -23.01 17.29
C TRP A 251 1.92 -24.38 16.86
N LEU A 252 2.29 -25.23 17.82
CA LEU A 252 2.71 -26.61 17.54
C LEU A 252 1.56 -27.49 17.04
N SER A 253 0.32 -27.23 17.49
CA SER A 253 -0.87 -27.90 16.97
C SER A 253 -1.35 -27.34 15.63
N HIS A 254 -0.88 -26.15 15.23
CA HIS A 254 -1.21 -25.50 13.95
C HIS A 254 0.04 -25.21 13.09
N PRO A 255 0.85 -26.23 12.75
CA PRO A 255 2.10 -26.02 12.03
C PRO A 255 1.89 -25.38 10.66
N GLU A 256 0.77 -25.66 9.99
CA GLU A 256 0.48 -25.10 8.66
C GLU A 256 0.08 -23.62 8.71
N LEU A 257 -0.54 -23.14 9.80
CA LEU A 257 -0.75 -21.69 10.00
C LEU A 257 0.57 -20.98 10.26
N LEU A 258 1.49 -21.61 10.98
CA LEU A 258 2.84 -21.09 11.16
C LEU A 258 3.61 -21.06 9.82
N ASN A 259 3.44 -22.08 8.98
CA ASN A 259 3.99 -22.10 7.63
C ASN A 259 3.38 -20.99 6.75
N LEU A 260 2.08 -20.74 6.86
CA LEU A 260 1.42 -19.64 6.15
C LEU A 260 2.03 -18.29 6.55
N LEU A 261 2.28 -18.06 7.84
CA LEU A 261 2.99 -16.85 8.27
C LEU A 261 4.39 -16.80 7.66
N ARG A 262 5.18 -17.88 7.72
CA ARG A 262 6.51 -17.94 7.11
C ARG A 262 6.47 -17.58 5.62
N PHE A 263 5.53 -18.16 4.87
CA PHE A 263 5.30 -17.88 3.46
C PHE A 263 5.02 -16.39 3.23
N LYS A 264 4.02 -15.82 3.93
CA LYS A 264 3.67 -14.39 3.80
C LYS A 264 4.87 -13.49 4.07
N TYR A 265 5.59 -13.77 5.16
CA TYR A 265 6.77 -13.01 5.54
C TYR A 265 7.89 -13.08 4.50
N SER A 266 8.18 -14.27 3.98
CA SER A 266 9.22 -14.47 2.97
C SER A 266 8.86 -13.81 1.64
N THR A 267 7.59 -13.86 1.21
CA THR A 267 7.14 -13.19 -0.01
C THR A 267 7.27 -11.68 0.07
N ILE A 268 6.77 -11.05 1.15
CA ILE A 268 6.87 -9.59 1.30
C ILE A 268 8.33 -9.16 1.42
N GLU A 269 9.14 -9.92 2.17
CA GLU A 269 10.57 -9.65 2.31
C GLU A 269 11.31 -9.73 0.97
N ASP A 270 11.08 -10.77 0.16
CA ASP A 270 11.70 -10.93 -1.15
C ASP A 270 11.28 -9.80 -2.11
N HIS A 271 9.99 -9.49 -2.17
CA HIS A 271 9.48 -8.39 -3.00
C HIS A 271 10.13 -7.04 -2.63
N LEU A 272 10.11 -6.69 -1.35
CA LEU A 272 10.68 -5.43 -0.87
C LEU A 272 12.20 -5.37 -1.08
N LYS A 273 12.92 -6.48 -0.86
CA LYS A 273 14.37 -6.55 -1.13
C LYS A 273 14.68 -6.30 -2.60
N ARG A 274 14.00 -6.98 -3.52
CA ARG A 274 14.19 -6.79 -4.97
C ARG A 274 13.91 -5.35 -5.38
N THR A 275 12.81 -4.78 -4.92
CA THR A 275 12.46 -3.37 -5.20
C THR A 275 13.52 -2.43 -4.62
N TYR A 276 13.91 -2.60 -3.36
CA TYR A 276 14.93 -1.78 -2.72
C TYR A 276 16.26 -1.85 -3.46
N GLU A 277 16.83 -3.05 -3.64
CA GLU A 277 18.11 -3.25 -4.32
C GLU A 277 18.07 -2.76 -5.76
N GLY A 278 16.95 -3.01 -6.46
CA GLY A 278 16.75 -2.52 -7.82
C GLY A 278 16.73 -1.00 -7.91
N ILE A 279 15.98 -0.31 -7.03
CA ILE A 279 15.97 1.16 -6.99
C ILE A 279 17.35 1.69 -6.63
N LYS A 280 17.99 1.18 -5.57
CA LYS A 280 19.31 1.64 -5.12
C LYS A 280 20.40 1.37 -6.16
N GLY A 281 20.27 0.33 -6.98
CA GLY A 281 21.17 0.04 -8.09
C GLY A 281 21.21 1.13 -9.16
N TYR A 282 20.09 1.81 -9.41
CA TYR A 282 20.01 2.92 -10.37
C TYR A 282 20.10 4.30 -9.72
N LEU A 283 19.55 4.44 -8.51
CA LEU A 283 19.44 5.69 -7.77
C LEU A 283 19.95 5.50 -6.33
N PRO A 284 21.29 5.42 -6.11
CA PRO A 284 21.86 5.07 -4.80
C PRO A 284 21.44 6.01 -3.66
N GLU A 285 21.25 7.30 -3.96
CA GLU A 285 20.88 8.33 -2.98
C GLU A 285 19.35 8.43 -2.77
N TYR A 286 18.55 7.73 -3.57
CA TYR A 286 17.09 7.76 -3.44
C TYR A 286 16.67 7.05 -2.17
N GLN A 287 15.79 7.70 -1.41
CA GLN A 287 15.28 7.14 -0.15
C GLN A 287 14.14 6.18 -0.44
N VAL A 288 14.27 4.92 -0.05
CA VAL A 288 13.23 3.91 -0.19
C VAL A 288 12.64 3.63 1.17
N MET A 289 11.38 3.98 1.36
CA MET A 289 10.69 3.89 2.64
C MET A 289 9.57 2.88 2.51
N THR A 290 9.30 2.13 3.57
CA THR A 290 8.23 1.13 3.54
C THR A 290 7.26 1.39 4.66
N SER A 291 5.99 1.54 4.30
CA SER A 291 4.91 1.61 5.24
C SER A 291 4.38 0.22 5.59
N SER A 292 3.85 0.06 6.80
CA SER A 292 3.25 -1.20 7.26
C SER A 292 2.20 -0.91 8.32
N ARG A 293 1.36 -1.89 8.63
CA ARG A 293 0.46 -1.82 9.79
C ARG A 293 1.25 -1.73 11.10
N THR A 294 0.54 -1.36 12.17
CA THR A 294 1.07 -1.34 13.54
C THR A 294 1.56 -2.71 13.98
N PRO A 295 2.47 -2.81 14.96
CA PRO A 295 2.99 -4.09 15.46
C PRO A 295 1.92 -5.14 15.80
N SER A 296 0.72 -4.72 16.23
CA SER A 296 -0.39 -5.62 16.55
C SER A 296 -0.95 -6.41 15.36
N TYR A 297 -0.76 -5.92 14.12
CA TYR A 297 -1.30 -6.54 12.90
C TYR A 297 -0.23 -6.85 11.86
N ILE A 298 0.98 -6.34 12.06
CA ILE A 298 2.07 -6.45 11.07
C ILE A 298 2.43 -7.90 10.72
N ALA A 299 2.23 -8.82 11.68
CA ALA A 299 2.49 -10.23 11.45
C ALA A 299 1.52 -10.86 10.46
N LEU A 300 0.27 -10.39 10.42
CA LEU A 300 -0.73 -10.89 9.47
C LEU A 300 -0.46 -10.40 8.05
N THR A 301 0.14 -9.20 7.92
CA THR A 301 0.42 -8.59 6.62
C THR A 301 1.72 -9.06 5.99
N GLY A 302 2.50 -9.92 6.67
CA GLY A 302 3.77 -10.46 6.17
C GLY A 302 4.99 -9.57 6.45
N HIS A 303 4.88 -8.55 7.29
CA HIS A 303 5.99 -7.65 7.56
C HIS A 303 6.75 -8.01 8.84
N SER A 304 8.08 -7.89 8.78
CA SER A 304 8.99 -8.00 9.94
C SER A 304 9.74 -6.70 10.14
N LEU A 305 9.38 -5.91 11.17
CA LEU A 305 10.09 -4.64 11.45
C LEU A 305 11.61 -4.86 11.61
N PRO A 306 12.11 -5.85 12.38
CA PRO A 306 13.55 -6.01 12.57
C PRO A 306 14.29 -6.44 11.29
N ARG A 307 13.69 -7.28 10.45
CA ARG A 307 14.37 -7.74 9.22
C ARG A 307 14.38 -6.64 8.16
N ARG A 308 13.35 -5.80 8.14
CA ARG A 308 13.20 -4.71 7.18
C ARG A 308 14.29 -3.66 7.24
N ASP A 309 14.98 -3.50 8.37
CA ASP A 309 16.14 -2.61 8.49
C ASP A 309 17.23 -2.87 7.44
N SER A 310 17.27 -4.06 6.82
CA SER A 310 18.23 -4.40 5.76
C SER A 310 17.81 -3.99 4.35
N TYR A 311 16.56 -3.57 4.13
CA TYR A 311 16.01 -3.27 2.80
C TYR A 311 15.00 -2.10 2.82
N THR A 312 15.21 -1.15 3.72
CA THR A 312 14.52 0.14 3.72
C THR A 312 15.41 1.20 4.36
N ASP A 313 15.32 2.44 3.88
CA ASP A 313 15.99 3.59 4.50
C ASP A 313 15.18 4.13 5.69
N PHE A 314 13.84 4.03 5.65
CA PHE A 314 12.96 4.41 6.77
C PHE A 314 11.75 3.49 6.92
N GLN A 315 11.42 3.21 8.17
CA GLN A 315 10.20 2.50 8.54
C GLN A 315 9.05 3.48 8.81
N LEU A 316 7.90 3.26 8.16
CA LEU A 316 6.71 4.12 8.29
C LEU A 316 5.49 3.35 8.81
N PRO A 317 5.44 2.99 10.11
CA PRO A 317 4.27 2.31 10.67
C PRO A 317 3.03 3.21 10.62
N LYS A 318 1.95 2.70 10.02
CA LYS A 318 0.64 3.36 9.87
C LYS A 318 -0.09 3.39 11.22
N LEU A 319 0.04 4.50 11.96
CA LEU A 319 -0.60 4.72 13.27
C LEU A 319 -2.02 5.30 13.12
N TYR A 320 -2.92 4.55 12.48
CA TYR A 320 -4.31 4.96 12.32
C TYR A 320 -5.12 4.63 13.57
N LEU A 321 -5.23 5.56 14.52
CA LEU A 321 -5.86 5.29 15.83
C LEU A 321 -7.39 5.47 15.86
N TRP A 322 -8.02 5.71 14.72
CA TRP A 322 -9.46 5.98 14.62
C TRP A 322 -10.33 4.71 14.53
N SER A 323 -11.63 4.90 14.76
CA SER A 323 -12.69 3.89 14.64
C SER A 323 -13.75 4.24 13.57
N GLY A 324 -13.46 5.21 12.68
CA GLY A 324 -14.36 5.58 11.58
C GLY A 324 -14.40 4.54 10.46
N ASN A 325 -15.04 4.86 9.32
CA ASN A 325 -15.34 3.94 8.21
C ASN A 325 -14.12 3.45 7.39
N GLN A 326 -12.90 3.48 7.94
CA GLN A 326 -11.71 2.93 7.31
C GLN A 326 -10.90 2.10 8.31
N PRO A 327 -10.19 1.03 7.88
CA PRO A 327 -9.40 0.16 8.74
C PRO A 327 -8.27 0.86 9.52
N GLY A 328 -8.61 1.47 10.65
CA GLY A 328 -7.70 1.91 11.72
C GLY A 328 -7.62 0.88 12.84
N PHE A 329 -6.69 1.04 13.78
CA PHE A 329 -6.48 0.16 14.92
C PHE A 329 -7.79 -0.10 15.69
N ARG A 330 -8.52 0.96 16.07
CA ARG A 330 -9.78 0.79 16.82
C ARG A 330 -10.89 0.20 15.95
N TYR A 331 -10.93 0.56 14.66
CA TYR A 331 -11.85 -0.07 13.71
C TYR A 331 -11.62 -1.57 13.63
N THR A 332 -10.39 -2.01 13.36
CA THR A 332 -10.02 -3.42 13.25
C THR A 332 -10.34 -4.18 14.55
N VAL A 333 -10.05 -3.63 15.73
CA VAL A 333 -10.43 -4.27 17.02
C VAL A 333 -11.94 -4.45 17.12
N ASN A 334 -12.73 -3.39 16.88
CA ASN A 334 -14.19 -3.47 16.97
C ASN A 334 -14.74 -4.47 15.95
N ASN A 335 -14.28 -4.39 14.70
CA ASN A 335 -14.68 -5.27 13.61
C ASN A 335 -14.41 -6.75 13.95
N TYR A 336 -13.27 -7.04 14.57
CA TYR A 336 -12.96 -8.38 15.08
C TYR A 336 -13.93 -8.83 16.17
N VAL A 337 -14.19 -7.99 17.18
CA VAL A 337 -15.10 -8.32 18.27
C VAL A 337 -16.51 -8.55 17.76
N ASP A 338 -17.01 -7.66 16.90
CA ASP A 338 -18.34 -7.75 16.32
C ASP A 338 -18.45 -9.03 15.47
N THR A 339 -17.48 -9.28 14.58
CA THR A 339 -17.46 -10.49 13.74
C THR A 339 -17.44 -11.78 14.56
N LEU A 340 -16.60 -11.85 15.60
CA LEU A 340 -16.52 -13.04 16.46
C LEU A 340 -17.74 -13.21 17.36
N SER A 341 -18.47 -12.14 17.67
CA SER A 341 -19.72 -12.21 18.46
C SER A 341 -20.93 -12.59 17.60
N ASP A 342 -20.88 -12.25 16.31
CA ASP A 342 -21.90 -12.59 15.33
C ASP A 342 -21.78 -14.05 14.83
N TRP A 343 -20.56 -14.60 14.84
CA TRP A 343 -20.31 -16.02 14.60
C TRP A 343 -20.67 -16.87 15.80
#